data_AF-D5UGF3-F1
#
_entry.id   AF-D5UGF3-F1
#
_cell.length_a   1.000
_cell.length_b   1.000
_cell.length_c   1.000
_cell.angle_alpha   90.00
_cell.angle_beta   90.00
_cell.angle_gamma   90.00
#
_symmetry.space_group_name_H-M   'P 1'
#
loop_
_entity.id
_entity.type
_entity.pdbx_description
1 polymer ?
#
loop_
_entity_poly.entity_id
_entity_poly.type
_entity_poly.pdbx_seq_one_letter_code
_entity_poly.pdbx_strand_id
1 'polypeptide(L)'
;MSSDAQKQSMAAKVVGAGVALAAAWVVQKLIDSAWEKTRGHKPPAADSTAEDIRFGEVAAAAAITGAAVALSRVLATRGAAKLAKRVG
;
A
#
# COMPACT_ATOMS: atom_id res chain seq x y z
N MET A 1 -26.60 11.30 -23.29
CA MET A 1 -25.23 10.82 -23.54
C MET A 1 -24.61 10.28 -22.24
N SER A 2 -25.13 9.16 -21.70
CA SER A 2 -24.73 8.69 -20.34
C SER A 2 -24.22 7.24 -20.29
N SER A 3 -24.22 6.52 -21.41
CA SER A 3 -23.80 5.10 -21.44
C SER A 3 -22.29 4.93 -21.57
N ASP A 4 -21.60 5.82 -22.28
CA ASP A 4 -20.15 5.71 -22.53
C ASP A 4 -19.33 6.08 -21.29
N ALA A 5 -19.69 7.16 -20.60
CA ALA A 5 -19.03 7.57 -19.36
C ALA A 5 -19.13 6.52 -18.25
N GLN A 6 -20.25 5.79 -18.19
CA GLN A 6 -20.45 4.72 -17.21
C GLN A 6 -19.63 3.47 -17.56
N LYS A 7 -19.55 3.07 -18.84
CA LYS A 7 -18.66 1.99 -19.30
C LYS A 7 -17.19 2.34 -19.05
N GLN A 8 -16.81 3.60 -19.31
CA GLN A 8 -15.44 4.09 -19.07
C GLN A 8 -15.11 4.11 -17.57
N SER A 9 -16.07 4.49 -16.70
CA SER A 9 -15.92 4.41 -15.25
C SER A 9 -15.78 2.97 -14.76
N MET A 10 -16.60 2.04 -15.28
CA MET A 10 -16.50 0.63 -14.90
C MET A 10 -15.20 -0.01 -15.39
N ALA A 11 -14.78 0.26 -16.62
CA ALA A 11 -13.49 -0.18 -17.14
C ALA A 11 -12.33 0.38 -16.31
N ALA A 12 -12.36 1.68 -15.99
CA ALA A 12 -11.34 2.31 -15.15
C ALA A 12 -11.32 1.73 -13.72
N LYS A 13 -12.48 1.37 -13.14
CA LYS A 13 -12.57 0.72 -11.83
C LYS A 13 -11.98 -0.68 -11.87
N VAL A 14 -12.27 -1.48 -12.89
CA VAL A 14 -11.73 -2.84 -13.04
C VAL A 14 -10.21 -2.78 -13.25
N VAL A 15 -9.74 -1.89 -14.12
CA VAL A 15 -8.29 -1.69 -14.34
C VAL A 15 -7.63 -1.17 -13.08
N GLY A 16 -8.21 -0.19 -12.41
CA GLY A 16 -7.70 0.36 -11.15
C GLY A 16 -7.62 -0.68 -10.03
N ALA A 17 -8.65 -1.52 -9.91
CA ALA A 17 -8.65 -2.64 -8.97
C ALA A 17 -7.57 -3.68 -9.32
N GLY A 18 -7.44 -4.05 -10.60
CA GLY A 18 -6.40 -4.96 -11.06
C GLY A 18 -4.98 -4.44 -10.79
N VAL A 19 -4.74 -3.15 -11.03
CA VAL A 19 -3.46 -2.49 -10.73
C VAL A 19 -3.19 -2.45 -9.24
N ALA A 20 -4.19 -2.16 -8.41
CA ALA A 20 -4.05 -2.16 -6.95
C ALA A 20 -3.69 -3.56 -6.41
N LEU A 21 -4.33 -4.61 -6.92
CA LEU A 21 -4.03 -5.99 -6.56
C LEU A 21 -2.62 -6.40 -7.00
N ALA A 22 -2.21 -6.04 -8.23
CA ALA A 22 -0.87 -6.31 -8.72
C ALA A 22 0.19 -5.57 -7.87
N ALA A 23 -0.06 -4.31 -7.52
CA ALA A 23 0.83 -3.53 -6.67
C ALA A 23 0.94 -4.15 -5.27
N ALA A 24 -0.19 -4.56 -4.67
CA ALA A 24 -0.19 -5.24 -3.37
C ALA A 24 0.63 -6.53 -3.40
N TRP A 25 0.49 -7.33 -4.46
CA TRP A 25 1.27 -8.56 -4.63
C TRP A 25 2.78 -8.29 -4.75
N VAL A 26 3.18 -7.27 -5.54
CA VAL A 26 4.59 -6.87 -5.68
C VAL A 26 5.16 -6.38 -4.34
N VAL A 27 4.40 -5.56 -3.61
CA VAL A 27 4.80 -5.07 -2.29
C VAL A 27 4.95 -6.23 -1.31
N GLN A 28 4.01 -7.18 -1.28
CA GLN A 28 4.13 -8.39 -0.46
C GLN A 28 5.39 -9.20 -0.82
N LYS A 29 5.66 -9.40 -2.10
CA LYS A 29 6.88 -10.09 -2.55
C LYS A 29 8.16 -9.38 -2.15
N LEU A 30 8.19 -8.06 -2.22
CA LEU A 30 9.33 -7.25 -1.78
C LEU A 30 9.53 -7.35 -0.27
N ILE A 31 8.45 -7.28 0.50
CA ILE A 31 8.49 -7.44 1.96
C ILE A 31 9.00 -8.83 2.33
N ASP A 32 8.42 -9.89 1.75
CA ASP A 32 8.85 -11.27 1.97
C ASP A 32 10.33 -11.45 1.65
N SER A 33 10.77 -10.98 0.49
CA SER A 33 12.17 -11.11 0.04
C SER A 33 13.13 -10.29 0.92
N ALA A 34 12.74 -9.09 1.32
CA ALA A 34 13.54 -8.26 2.22
C ALA A 34 13.66 -8.92 3.61
N TRP A 35 12.60 -9.53 4.12
CA TRP A 35 12.61 -10.24 5.40
C TRP A 35 13.42 -11.54 5.32
N GLU A 36 13.23 -12.35 4.28
CA GLU A 36 13.99 -13.57 4.09
C GLU A 36 15.50 -13.28 4.00
N LYS A 37 15.88 -12.21 3.30
CA LYS A 37 17.29 -11.82 3.13
C LYS A 37 17.92 -11.18 4.37
N THR A 38 17.14 -10.48 5.20
CA THR A 38 17.67 -9.78 6.40
C THR A 38 17.54 -10.59 7.68
N ARG A 39 16.51 -11.42 7.79
CA ARG A 39 16.19 -12.19 9.00
C ARG A 39 16.37 -13.69 8.81
N GLY A 40 16.18 -14.24 7.60
CA GLY A 40 16.28 -15.69 7.35
C GLY A 40 15.01 -16.49 7.65
N HIS A 41 13.89 -15.82 7.91
CA HIS A 41 12.58 -16.41 8.20
C HIS A 41 11.45 -15.45 7.81
N LYS A 42 10.25 -16.00 7.59
CA LYS A 42 9.08 -15.32 7.03
C LYS A 42 8.59 -14.19 7.97
N PRO A 43 8.15 -13.03 7.45
CA PRO A 43 7.73 -11.89 8.26
C PRO A 43 6.59 -12.27 9.21
N PRO A 44 6.71 -11.98 10.53
CA PRO A 44 5.58 -12.08 11.44
C PRO A 44 4.54 -11.02 11.07
N ALA A 45 3.26 -11.39 11.18
CA ALA A 45 2.15 -10.49 10.91
C ALA A 45 2.21 -9.30 11.89
N ALA A 46 1.89 -8.09 11.42
CA ALA A 46 2.00 -6.86 12.21
C ALA A 46 1.11 -6.83 13.48
N ASP A 47 0.17 -7.77 13.54
CA ASP A 47 -0.84 -8.03 14.56
C ASP A 47 -0.53 -9.27 15.42
N SER A 48 0.64 -9.89 15.25
CA SER A 48 1.07 -11.00 16.10
C SER A 48 1.59 -10.50 17.45
N THR A 49 0.82 -10.74 18.51
CA THR A 49 1.21 -10.58 19.93
C THR A 49 2.04 -11.77 20.40
N ALA A 50 2.86 -12.36 19.52
CA ALA A 50 3.73 -13.46 19.90
C ALA A 50 4.90 -12.90 20.71
N GLU A 51 5.11 -13.46 21.90
CA GLU A 51 6.11 -13.02 22.90
C GLU A 51 7.56 -13.11 22.36
N ASP A 52 7.77 -13.86 21.27
CA ASP A 52 9.06 -14.10 20.60
C ASP A 52 9.44 -13.06 19.54
N ILE A 53 8.65 -12.02 19.31
CA ILE A 53 8.99 -10.99 18.31
C ILE A 53 10.08 -10.07 18.87
N ARG A 54 11.27 -10.16 18.25
CA ARG A 54 12.43 -9.34 18.64
C ARG A 54 12.10 -7.86 18.51
N PHE A 55 12.52 -7.02 19.46
CA PHE A 55 12.26 -5.56 19.44
C PHE A 55 12.66 -4.88 18.11
N GLY A 56 13.73 -5.35 17.45
CA GLY A 56 14.14 -4.87 16.14
C GLY A 56 13.15 -5.18 15.00
N GLU A 57 12.31 -6.19 15.16
CA GLU A 57 11.24 -6.57 14.24
C GLU A 57 10.04 -5.64 14.35
N VAL A 58 9.64 -5.35 15.59
CA VAL A 58 8.62 -4.34 15.89
C VAL A 58 9.07 -2.96 15.38
N ALA A 59 10.32 -2.57 15.63
CA ALA A 59 10.86 -1.30 15.17
C ALA A 59 10.88 -1.19 13.63
N ALA A 60 11.25 -2.25 12.92
CA ALA A 60 11.24 -2.29 11.45
C ALA A 60 9.80 -2.20 10.89
N ALA A 61 8.86 -2.95 11.46
CA ALA A 61 7.45 -2.91 11.06
C ALA A 61 6.84 -1.53 11.32
N ALA A 62 7.15 -0.92 12.47
CA ALA A 62 6.71 0.43 12.82
C ALA A 62 7.29 1.47 11.85
N ALA A 63 8.57 1.36 11.48
CA ALA A 63 9.20 2.26 10.51
C ALA A 63 8.56 2.16 9.12
N ILE A 64 8.28 0.94 8.64
CA ILE A 64 7.60 0.72 7.35
C ILE A 64 6.18 1.27 7.38
N THR A 65 5.45 1.00 8.46
CA THR A 65 4.06 1.48 8.63
C THR A 65 4.04 3.01 8.71
N GLY A 66 4.93 3.61 9.50
CA GLY A 66 5.08 5.06 9.60
C GLY A 66 5.41 5.71 8.26
N ALA A 67 6.32 5.10 7.49
CA ALA A 67 6.67 5.57 6.15
C ALA A 67 5.47 5.45 5.20
N ALA A 68 4.73 4.34 5.21
CA ALA A 68 3.55 4.15 4.38
C ALA A 68 2.44 5.17 4.69
N VAL A 69 2.18 5.43 5.98
CA VAL A 69 1.20 6.44 6.42
C VAL A 69 1.62 7.84 6.00
N ALA A 70 2.89 8.20 6.17
CA ALA A 70 3.42 9.50 5.75
C ALA A 70 3.30 9.69 4.23
N LEU A 71 3.69 8.68 3.44
CA LEU A 71 3.56 8.69 1.98
C LEU A 71 2.10 8.81 1.56
N SER A 72 1.21 8.04 2.19
CA SER A 72 -0.24 8.11 1.92
C SER A 72 -0.79 9.50 2.21
N ARG A 73 -0.37 10.14 3.30
CA ARG A 73 -0.78 11.51 3.63
C ARG A 73 -0.26 12.53 2.62
N VAL A 74 0.98 12.38 2.15
CA VAL A 74 1.56 13.24 1.10
C VAL A 74 0.83 13.04 -0.24
N LEU A 75 0.52 11.80 -0.60
CA LEU A 75 -0.25 11.47 -1.79
C LEU A 75 -1.69 11.98 -1.70
N ALA A 76 -2.33 11.86 -0.54
CA ALA A 76 -3.68 12.38 -0.31
C ALA A 76 -3.71 13.90 -0.35
N THR A 77 -2.76 14.59 0.27
CA THR A 77 -2.66 16.06 0.22
C THR A 77 -2.32 16.57 -1.17
N ARG A 78 -1.37 15.94 -1.88
CA ARG A 78 -1.04 16.29 -3.28
C ARG A 78 -2.14 15.91 -4.26
N GLY A 79 -2.79 14.76 -4.06
CA GLY A 79 -3.91 14.28 -4.84
C GLY A 79 -5.14 15.17 -4.65
N ALA A 80 -5.45 15.53 -3.40
CA ALA A 80 -6.50 16.49 -3.06
C ALA A 80 -6.17 17.88 -3.64
N ALA A 81 -4.93 18.35 -3.55
CA ALA A 81 -4.53 19.62 -4.16
C ALA A 81 -4.64 19.59 -5.69
N LYS A 82 -4.29 18.47 -6.33
CA LYS A 82 -4.38 18.30 -7.78
C LYS A 82 -5.82 18.14 -8.26
N LEU A 83 -6.70 17.54 -7.44
CA LEU A 83 -8.12 17.42 -7.70
C LEU A 83 -8.83 18.75 -7.46
N ALA A 84 -8.53 19.46 -6.37
CA ALA A 84 -9.05 20.80 -6.09
C ALA A 84 -8.68 21.79 -7.21
N LYS A 85 -7.44 21.75 -7.70
CA LYS A 85 -6.99 22.57 -8.86
C LYS A 85 -7.62 22.15 -10.20
N ARG A 86 -8.34 21.02 -10.25
CA ARG A 86 -9.06 20.54 -11.44
C ARG A 86 -10.57 20.79 -11.34
N VAL A 87 -11.07 21.15 -10.16
CA VAL A 87 -12.48 21.40 -9.88
C VAL A 87 -12.78 22.89 -9.62
N GLY A 88 -11.78 23.69 -9.21
CA GLY A 88 -11.84 25.16 -9.21
C GLY A 88 -11.05 25.76 -10.36
#